data_AF-A0A7L1GNQ8-F1
#
_entry.id   AF-A0A7L1GNQ8-F1
#
_cell.length_a   1.000
_cell.length_b   1.000
_cell.length_c   1.000
_cell.angle_alpha   90.00
_cell.angle_beta   90.00
_cell.angle_gamma   90.00
#
_symmetry.space_group_name_H-M   'P 1'
#
loop_
_entity.id
_entity.type
_entity.pdbx_description
1 polymer ?
#
loop_
_entity_poly.entity_id
_entity_poly.type
_entity_poly.pdbx_seq_one_letter_code
_entity_poly.pdbx_strand_id
1 'polypeptide(L)'
;AGVESPTHEIRADADPSARSAKSILITLANKHTFDRPVEILIHPSEPHMPHILMEEGDMTPAEYERHLKGKNDFIKGTKKDSSAEKKTEIIRKRLNKDIPHHPVIMLNFCPDLRTIQPDLQKAQGEFIFLIDCSRSMSGVNINRVKEALVVILKSLMPACLFNIIGFGSTFKTLFPASQIYCEESLAIACESVGRMRADMGGTNILSPLKWIIRQPIHRGHPRLLFLLTDGAVSNTGKVLELLRNHSCSTR
;
A
#
# COMPACT_ATOMS: atom_id res chain seq x y z
N ALA A 1 -10.58 -3.78 -13.36
CA ALA A 1 -9.82 -2.93 -14.30
C ALA A 1 -9.45 -3.76 -15.51
N GLY A 2 -9.47 -3.17 -16.69
CA GLY A 2 -9.19 -3.84 -17.95
C GLY A 2 -8.50 -2.91 -18.95
N VAL A 3 -8.04 -3.48 -20.06
CA VAL A 3 -7.47 -2.74 -21.17
C VAL A 3 -7.98 -3.36 -22.46
N GLU A 4 -8.35 -2.53 -23.43
CA GLU A 4 -8.74 -2.96 -24.76
C GLU A 4 -8.17 -2.00 -25.80
N SER A 5 -8.20 -2.42 -27.06
CA SER A 5 -7.87 -1.56 -28.19
C SER A 5 -8.90 -1.80 -29.28
N PRO A 6 -9.67 -0.78 -29.69
CA PRO A 6 -10.62 -0.91 -30.78
C PRO A 6 -9.93 -0.93 -32.15
N THR A 7 -8.66 -0.49 -32.23
CA THR A 7 -7.94 -0.38 -33.51
C THR A 7 -6.97 -1.52 -33.77
N HIS A 8 -6.43 -2.18 -32.73
CA HIS A 8 -5.44 -3.24 -32.87
C HIS A 8 -5.66 -4.37 -31.88
N GLU A 9 -5.31 -5.61 -32.26
CA GLU A 9 -5.22 -6.69 -31.29
C GLU A 9 -4.07 -6.43 -30.32
N ILE A 10 -4.33 -6.55 -29.01
CA ILE A 10 -3.34 -6.34 -27.95
C ILE A 10 -3.17 -7.59 -27.10
N ARG A 11 -1.98 -7.75 -26.51
CA ARG A 11 -1.65 -8.74 -25.48
C ARG A 11 -1.30 -8.02 -24.20
N ALA A 12 -1.91 -8.43 -23.10
CA ALA A 12 -1.58 -7.97 -21.77
C ALA A 12 -0.74 -9.05 -21.09
N ASP A 13 0.58 -8.91 -21.16
CA ASP A 13 1.52 -9.85 -20.58
C ASP A 13 1.91 -9.41 -19.17
N ALA A 14 2.02 -10.39 -18.28
CA ALA A 14 2.72 -10.25 -17.00
C ALA A 14 4.00 -11.08 -17.08
N ASP A 15 5.08 -10.62 -16.45
CA ASP A 15 6.31 -11.42 -16.33
C ASP A 15 5.95 -12.78 -15.71
N PRO A 16 6.34 -13.93 -16.30
CA PRO A 16 6.02 -15.26 -15.76
C PRO A 16 6.51 -15.48 -14.32
N SER A 17 7.53 -14.73 -13.90
CA SER A 17 8.09 -14.74 -12.54
C SER A 17 7.47 -13.67 -11.62
N ALA A 18 6.58 -12.82 -12.13
CA ALA A 18 5.93 -11.79 -11.34
C ALA A 18 5.02 -12.41 -10.27
N ARG A 19 5.34 -12.16 -9.01
CA ARG A 19 4.51 -12.56 -7.86
C ARG A 19 3.29 -11.66 -7.66
N SER A 20 3.08 -10.65 -8.50
CA SER A 20 1.99 -9.68 -8.40
C SER A 20 1.78 -8.93 -9.73
N ALA A 21 0.52 -8.64 -10.07
CA ALA A 21 0.14 -7.79 -11.21
C ALA A 21 0.31 -6.28 -10.95
N LYS A 22 1.42 -5.86 -10.32
CA LYS A 22 1.70 -4.44 -10.06
C LYS A 22 2.10 -3.66 -11.32
N SER A 23 2.56 -4.38 -12.35
CA SER A 23 2.90 -3.85 -13.66
C SER A 23 2.38 -4.82 -14.71
N ILE A 24 1.63 -4.31 -15.68
CA ILE A 24 1.13 -5.07 -16.83
C ILE A 24 1.80 -4.47 -18.06
N LEU A 25 2.38 -5.32 -18.91
CA LEU A 25 2.93 -4.89 -20.19
C LEU A 25 1.88 -5.12 -21.27
N ILE A 26 1.46 -4.06 -21.95
CA ILE A 26 0.53 -4.16 -23.06
C ILE A 26 1.36 -4.05 -24.35
N THR A 27 1.30 -5.07 -25.19
CA THR A 27 1.95 -5.10 -26.50
C THR A 27 0.90 -5.28 -27.58
N LEU A 28 1.22 -4.89 -28.82
CA LEU A 28 0.40 -5.29 -29.95
C LEU A 28 0.57 -6.79 -30.19
N ALA A 29 -0.53 -7.51 -30.37
CA ALA A 29 -0.50 -8.95 -30.66
C ALA A 29 0.19 -9.23 -32.01
N ASN A 30 0.06 -8.28 -32.94
CA ASN A 30 0.63 -8.31 -34.27
C ASN A 30 1.52 -7.08 -34.51
N LYS A 31 2.46 -7.18 -35.45
CA LYS A 31 3.33 -6.07 -35.83
C LYS A 31 2.50 -4.92 -36.43
N HIS A 32 2.76 -3.69 -35.98
CA HIS A 32 2.06 -2.51 -36.48
C HIS A 32 2.37 -2.27 -37.97
N THR A 33 1.32 -2.04 -38.76
CA THR A 33 1.38 -1.80 -40.21
C THR A 33 1.50 -0.33 -40.59
N PHE A 34 1.32 0.59 -39.64
CA PHE A 34 1.41 2.05 -39.82
C PHE A 34 0.37 2.63 -40.78
N ASP A 35 -0.74 1.91 -40.99
CA ASP A 35 -1.90 2.31 -41.78
C ASP A 35 -2.91 3.14 -40.97
N ARG A 36 -2.90 3.04 -39.64
CA ARG A 36 -3.80 3.78 -38.74
C ARG A 36 -3.15 4.04 -37.37
N PRO A 37 -3.64 4.99 -36.57
CA PRO A 37 -3.20 5.20 -35.19
C PRO A 37 -3.55 4.02 -34.25
N VAL A 38 -2.73 3.78 -33.23
CA VAL A 38 -3.06 2.86 -32.14
C VAL A 38 -3.91 3.59 -31.11
N GLU A 39 -5.06 3.02 -30.76
CA GLU A 39 -5.92 3.50 -29.69
C GLU A 39 -5.95 2.46 -28.59
N ILE A 40 -5.69 2.87 -27.35
CA ILE A 40 -5.73 1.99 -26.18
C ILE A 40 -6.71 2.60 -25.18
N LEU A 41 -7.73 1.82 -24.82
CA LEU A 41 -8.74 2.17 -23.83
C LEU A 41 -8.41 1.47 -22.50
N ILE A 42 -8.25 2.24 -21.44
CA ILE A 42 -7.96 1.75 -20.09
C ILE A 42 -9.22 1.88 -19.25
N HIS A 43 -9.69 0.77 -18.70
CA HIS A 43 -10.89 0.68 -17.87
C HIS A 43 -10.49 0.54 -16.39
N PRO A 44 -10.40 1.61 -15.59
CA PRO A 44 -10.09 1.50 -14.16
C PRO A 44 -11.22 0.80 -13.39
N SER A 45 -10.88 0.12 -12.27
CA SER A 45 -11.88 -0.58 -11.44
C SER A 45 -12.78 0.35 -10.63
N GLU A 46 -12.38 1.60 -10.43
CA GLU A 46 -13.10 2.59 -9.62
C GLU A 46 -13.21 3.92 -10.39
N PRO A 47 -14.30 4.69 -10.20
CA PRO A 47 -14.62 5.88 -10.99
C PRO A 47 -13.87 7.13 -10.49
N HIS A 48 -12.56 7.03 -10.27
CA HIS A 48 -11.73 8.22 -10.05
C HIS A 48 -11.36 8.75 -11.42
N MET A 49 -12.01 9.84 -11.85
CA MET A 49 -11.73 10.48 -13.14
C MET A 49 -10.25 10.89 -13.16
N PRO A 50 -9.39 10.23 -13.96
CA PRO A 50 -7.96 10.49 -13.90
C PRO A 50 -7.67 11.84 -14.56
N HIS A 51 -6.85 12.66 -13.92
CA HIS A 51 -6.18 13.73 -14.64
C HIS A 51 -5.07 13.11 -15.49
N ILE A 52 -5.18 13.30 -16.80
CA ILE A 52 -4.22 12.80 -17.77
C ILE A 52 -3.27 13.94 -18.12
N LEU A 53 -1.98 13.71 -17.91
CA LEU A 53 -0.91 14.57 -18.41
C LEU A 53 -0.10 13.76 -19.40
N MET A 54 0.05 14.29 -20.62
CA MET A 54 0.82 13.67 -21.69
C MET A 54 1.96 14.60 -22.05
N GLU A 55 3.16 14.04 -22.14
CA GLU A 55 4.35 14.70 -22.67
C GLU A 55 4.87 13.82 -23.80
N GLU A 56 5.07 14.38 -24.99
CA GLU A 56 5.43 13.60 -26.20
C GLU A 56 6.90 13.16 -26.21
N GLY A 57 7.73 13.79 -25.38
CA GLY A 57 9.18 13.66 -25.40
C GLY A 57 9.82 14.58 -26.45
N ASP A 58 11.10 14.91 -26.25
CA ASP A 58 11.85 15.85 -27.11
C ASP A 58 12.56 15.20 -28.31
N MET A 59 12.47 13.88 -28.47
CA MET A 59 13.17 13.13 -29.51
C MET A 59 12.28 12.13 -30.22
N THR A 60 12.46 12.02 -31.54
CA THR A 60 11.90 10.93 -32.34
C THR A 60 12.60 9.60 -32.03
N PRO A 61 11.98 8.44 -32.34
CA PRO A 61 12.63 7.13 -32.14
C PRO A 61 14.01 7.01 -32.80
N ALA A 62 14.19 7.58 -33.98
CA ALA A 62 15.47 7.55 -34.71
C ALA A 62 16.54 8.43 -34.05
N GLU A 63 16.16 9.59 -33.51
CA GLU A 63 17.06 10.46 -32.74
C GLU A 63 17.44 9.81 -31.41
N TYR A 64 16.48 9.18 -30.73
CA TYR A 64 16.73 8.46 -29.49
C TYR A 64 17.68 7.27 -29.71
N GLU A 65 17.52 6.50 -30.79
CA GLU A 65 18.48 5.45 -31.15
C GLU A 65 19.90 6.00 -31.37
N ARG A 66 20.02 7.16 -32.02
CA ARG A 66 21.32 7.84 -32.22
C ARG A 66 21.90 8.33 -30.90
N HIS A 67 21.05 8.89 -30.04
CA HIS A 67 21.40 9.32 -28.69
C HIS A 67 21.95 8.16 -27.85
N LEU A 68 21.29 7.00 -27.88
CA LEU A 68 21.72 5.78 -27.19
C LEU A 68 23.09 5.28 -27.66
N LYS A 69 23.38 5.34 -28.96
CA LYS A 69 24.69 4.95 -29.50
C LYS A 69 25.85 5.79 -28.95
N GLY A 70 25.58 6.98 -28.40
CA GLY A 70 26.55 7.81 -27.70
C GLY A 70 26.69 7.54 -26.20
N LYS A 71 25.87 6.64 -25.61
CA LYS A 71 25.87 6.38 -24.16
C LYS A 71 26.74 5.18 -23.79
N ASN A 72 27.67 5.40 -22.86
CA ASN A 72 28.65 4.39 -22.45
C ASN A 72 28.04 3.08 -21.94
N ASP A 73 26.93 3.15 -21.21
CA ASP A 73 26.22 1.97 -20.71
C ASP A 73 25.49 1.21 -21.82
N PHE A 74 24.90 1.91 -22.78
CA PHE A 74 24.32 1.28 -23.97
C PHE A 74 25.39 0.65 -24.86
N ILE A 75 26.51 1.34 -25.10
CA ILE A 75 27.66 0.81 -25.86
C ILE A 75 28.21 -0.46 -25.17
N LYS A 76 28.47 -0.40 -23.85
CA LYS A 76 29.00 -1.54 -23.10
C LYS A 76 28.02 -2.72 -23.08
N GLY A 77 26.73 -2.44 -22.90
CA GLY A 77 25.68 -3.47 -22.86
C GLY A 77 25.49 -4.17 -24.21
N THR A 78 25.50 -3.40 -25.30
CA THR A 78 25.27 -3.93 -26.66
C THR A 78 26.52 -4.54 -27.31
N LYS A 79 27.73 -4.20 -26.83
CA LYS A 79 28.98 -4.81 -27.28
C LYS A 79 29.10 -6.29 -26.90
N LYS A 80 28.49 -6.67 -25.77
CA LYS A 80 28.48 -8.06 -25.28
C LYS A 80 27.36 -8.89 -25.89
N ASP A 81 26.22 -8.27 -26.15
CA ASP A 81 25.03 -8.89 -26.72
C ASP A 81 24.19 -7.81 -27.43
N SER A 82 24.06 -7.93 -28.75
CA SER A 82 23.39 -6.95 -29.61
C SER A 82 21.92 -7.30 -29.89
N SER A 83 21.37 -8.31 -29.22
CA SER A 83 19.98 -8.75 -29.36
C SER A 83 18.98 -7.63 -29.06
N ALA A 84 17.79 -7.74 -29.66
CA ALA A 84 16.70 -6.80 -29.42
C ALA A 84 16.26 -6.82 -27.95
N GLU A 85 16.22 -8.00 -27.33
CA GLU A 85 15.90 -8.20 -25.92
C GLU A 85 16.87 -7.44 -25.01
N LYS A 86 18.19 -7.53 -25.29
CA LYS A 86 19.19 -6.82 -24.50
C LYS A 86 19.08 -5.30 -24.64
N LYS A 87 18.81 -4.81 -25.85
CA LYS A 87 18.58 -3.37 -26.09
C LYS A 87 17.37 -2.88 -25.30
N THR A 88 16.25 -3.61 -25.33
CA THR A 88 15.04 -3.30 -24.56
C THR A 88 15.31 -3.29 -23.05
N GLU A 89 16.08 -4.25 -22.53
CA GLU A 89 16.45 -4.30 -21.12
C GLU A 89 17.26 -3.06 -20.70
N ILE A 90 18.22 -2.64 -21.53
CA ILE A 90 19.05 -1.46 -21.26
C ILE A 90 18.22 -0.18 -21.30
N ILE A 91 17.36 -0.02 -22.32
CA ILE A 91 16.44 1.12 -22.44
C ILE A 91 15.54 1.18 -21.20
N ARG A 92 14.97 0.04 -20.77
CA ARG A 92 14.14 -0.05 -19.57
C ARG A 92 14.88 0.39 -18.30
N LYS A 93 16.16 0.03 -18.15
CA LYS A 93 17.00 0.47 -17.02
C LYS A 93 17.37 1.95 -17.07
N ARG A 94 17.29 2.57 -18.24
CA ARG A 94 17.57 3.99 -18.47
C ARG A 94 16.32 4.87 -18.47
N LEU A 95 15.12 4.28 -18.42
CA LEU A 95 13.85 5.03 -18.46
C LEU A 95 13.87 6.23 -17.51
N ASN A 96 14.33 6.08 -16.26
CA ASN A 96 14.37 7.16 -15.28
C ASN A 96 15.32 8.32 -15.64
N LYS A 97 16.34 8.09 -16.47
CA LYS A 97 17.30 9.10 -16.94
C LYS A 97 16.86 9.74 -18.26
N ASP A 98 16.15 8.96 -19.07
CA ASP A 98 15.76 9.33 -20.42
C ASP A 98 14.25 9.67 -20.49
N ILE A 99 13.56 9.87 -19.36
CA ILE A 99 12.13 10.25 -19.30
C ILE A 99 11.79 11.40 -20.27
N PRO A 100 12.55 12.50 -20.33
CA PRO A 100 12.22 13.63 -21.21
C PRO A 100 12.25 13.29 -22.71
N HIS A 101 12.89 12.18 -23.07
CA HIS A 101 13.09 11.73 -24.45
C HIS A 101 12.02 10.76 -24.92
N HIS A 102 11.13 10.33 -24.03
CA HIS A 102 10.08 9.37 -24.34
C HIS A 102 8.70 10.00 -24.20
N PRO A 103 7.74 9.58 -25.03
CA PRO A 103 6.35 9.88 -24.77
C PRO A 103 5.93 9.24 -23.44
N VAL A 104 5.45 10.05 -22.50
CA VAL A 104 4.98 9.60 -21.20
C VAL A 104 3.55 10.06 -20.95
N ILE A 105 2.78 9.18 -20.32
CA ILE A 105 1.42 9.47 -19.85
C ILE A 105 1.42 9.31 -18.34
N MET A 106 1.11 10.38 -17.61
CA MET A 106 0.83 10.33 -16.19
C MET A 106 -0.67 10.30 -15.97
N LEU A 107 -1.13 9.24 -15.28
CA LEU A 107 -2.50 9.12 -14.80
C LEU A 107 -2.53 9.48 -13.33
N ASN A 108 -3.10 10.63 -13.00
CA ASN A 108 -3.28 11.03 -11.60
C ASN A 108 -4.74 10.79 -11.18
N PHE A 109 -4.93 9.82 -10.29
CA PHE A 109 -6.25 9.48 -9.75
C PHE A 109 -6.50 10.32 -8.50
N CYS A 110 -7.16 11.47 -8.68
CA CYS A 110 -7.58 12.30 -7.58
C CYS A 110 -9.06 11.99 -7.27
N PRO A 111 -9.39 11.41 -6.10
CA PRO A 111 -10.78 11.26 -5.73
C PRO A 111 -11.41 12.65 -5.57
N ASP A 112 -12.53 12.90 -6.24
CA ASP A 112 -13.26 14.16 -6.07
C ASP A 112 -14.01 14.14 -4.73
N LEU A 113 -13.36 14.64 -3.68
CA LEU A 113 -13.89 14.63 -2.32
C LEU A 113 -15.17 15.46 -2.14
N ARG A 114 -15.57 16.29 -3.13
CA ARG A 114 -16.75 17.16 -3.08
C ARG A 114 -18.03 16.45 -3.53
N THR A 115 -17.91 15.45 -4.39
CA THR A 115 -19.04 14.66 -4.92
C THR A 115 -19.29 13.39 -4.12
N ILE A 116 -18.41 13.08 -3.16
CA ILE A 116 -18.64 12.00 -2.22
C ILE A 116 -19.85 12.36 -1.36
N GLN A 117 -20.86 11.48 -1.39
CA GLN A 117 -22.02 11.58 -0.52
C GLN A 117 -21.59 11.80 0.94
N PRO A 118 -22.40 12.49 1.77
CA PRO A 118 -22.12 12.66 3.21
C PRO A 118 -21.85 11.32 3.94
N ASP A 119 -22.23 10.21 3.32
CA ASP A 119 -21.91 8.82 3.64
C ASP A 119 -20.42 8.48 3.74
N LEU A 120 -19.46 9.33 3.34
CA LEU A 120 -18.05 9.12 3.73
C LEU A 120 -17.83 9.32 5.24
N GLN A 121 -18.74 9.99 5.94
CA GLN A 121 -18.85 9.94 7.40
C GLN A 121 -19.21 8.52 7.92
N LYS A 122 -19.61 7.61 7.01
CA LYS A 122 -19.73 6.17 7.25
C LYS A 122 -18.51 5.42 6.71
N ALA A 123 -17.32 6.01 6.74
CA ALA A 123 -16.08 5.23 6.65
C ALA A 123 -16.02 4.31 7.89
N GLN A 124 -16.72 3.20 7.77
CA GLN A 124 -16.74 2.10 8.69
C GLN A 124 -15.33 1.52 8.65
N GLY A 125 -14.53 1.75 9.68
CA GLY A 125 -13.19 1.18 9.80
C GLY A 125 -13.16 0.16 10.92
N GLU A 126 -12.18 -0.73 10.90
CA GLU A 126 -11.82 -1.51 12.08
C GLU A 126 -10.53 -0.94 12.68
N PHE A 127 -10.62 -0.33 13.85
CA PHE A 127 -9.51 0.36 14.51
C PHE A 127 -8.94 -0.52 15.63
N ILE A 128 -7.74 -1.06 15.43
CA ILE A 128 -7.05 -1.85 16.44
C ILE A 128 -5.93 -1.02 17.05
N PHE A 129 -5.99 -0.80 18.36
CA PHE A 129 -4.96 -0.09 19.12
C PHE A 129 -4.05 -1.10 19.81
N LEU A 130 -2.81 -1.21 19.35
CA LEU A 130 -1.79 -2.08 19.91
C LEU A 130 -0.87 -1.27 20.83
N ILE A 131 -1.00 -1.48 22.13
CA ILE A 131 -0.43 -0.64 23.18
C ILE A 131 0.70 -1.37 23.90
N ASP A 132 1.89 -0.79 23.87
CA ASP A 132 3.03 -1.29 24.61
C ASP A 132 2.84 -1.07 26.12
N CYS A 133 2.85 -2.15 26.86
CA CYS A 133 2.74 -2.24 28.31
C CYS A 133 4.00 -2.88 28.93
N SER A 134 5.12 -2.86 28.20
CA SER A 134 6.43 -3.28 28.69
C SER A 134 6.96 -2.34 29.78
N ARG A 135 8.00 -2.78 30.50
CA ARG A 135 8.57 -2.02 31.63
C ARG A 135 9.08 -0.63 31.23
N SER A 136 9.54 -0.43 29.98
CA SER A 136 10.04 0.87 29.51
C SER A 136 8.93 1.92 29.37
N MET A 137 7.67 1.47 29.24
CA MET A 137 6.49 2.33 29.22
C MET A 137 6.04 2.82 30.61
N SER A 138 6.75 2.47 31.69
CA SER A 138 6.34 2.84 33.05
C SER A 138 6.34 4.35 33.33
N GLY A 139 5.62 4.76 34.37
CA GLY A 139 5.54 6.16 34.79
C GLY A 139 4.80 7.04 33.79
N VAL A 140 5.48 8.08 33.29
CA VAL A 140 4.86 9.13 32.46
C VAL A 140 4.39 8.60 31.11
N ASN A 141 5.08 7.62 30.52
CA ASN A 141 4.78 7.10 29.19
C ASN A 141 3.40 6.42 29.14
N ILE A 142 3.12 5.48 30.03
CA ILE A 142 1.81 4.81 30.09
C ILE A 142 0.69 5.78 30.45
N ASN A 143 0.94 6.79 31.29
CA ASN A 143 -0.07 7.80 31.61
C ASN A 143 -0.44 8.65 30.39
N ARG A 144 0.55 9.10 29.62
CA ARG A 144 0.30 9.82 28.34
C ARG A 144 -0.46 8.96 27.34
N VAL A 145 -0.11 7.68 27.23
CA VAL A 145 -0.84 6.74 26.38
C VAL A 145 -2.30 6.63 26.81
N LYS A 146 -2.58 6.52 28.11
CA LYS A 146 -3.96 6.45 28.62
C LYS A 146 -4.77 7.69 28.27
N GLU A 147 -4.20 8.88 28.48
CA GLU A 147 -4.86 10.15 28.15
C GLU A 147 -5.14 10.25 26.64
N ALA A 148 -4.13 9.95 25.80
CA ALA A 148 -4.29 9.97 24.35
C ALA A 148 -5.33 8.96 23.87
N LEU A 149 -5.32 7.74 24.42
CA LEU A 149 -6.23 6.68 24.01
C LEU A 149 -7.69 7.02 24.36
N VAL A 150 -7.95 7.67 25.50
CA VAL A 150 -9.29 8.17 25.84
C VAL A 150 -9.77 9.20 24.82
N VAL A 151 -8.90 10.13 24.40
CA VAL A 151 -9.25 11.13 23.37
C VAL A 151 -9.53 10.46 22.03
N ILE A 152 -8.68 9.52 21.61
CA ILE A 152 -8.84 8.78 20.36
C ILE A 152 -10.16 8.00 20.35
N LEU A 153 -10.45 7.24 21.41
CA LEU A 153 -11.68 6.46 21.51
C LEU A 153 -12.92 7.36 21.39
N LYS A 154 -12.94 8.49 22.09
CA LYS A 154 -14.06 9.45 22.00
C LYS A 154 -14.17 10.18 20.66
N SER A 155 -13.13 10.11 19.83
CA SER A 155 -13.09 10.70 18.49
C SER A 155 -13.44 9.70 17.39
N LEU A 156 -13.69 8.42 17.73
CA LEU A 156 -14.10 7.42 16.77
C LEU A 156 -15.52 7.71 16.25
N MET A 157 -15.71 7.45 14.97
CA MET A 157 -17.01 7.62 14.32
C MET A 157 -17.98 6.51 14.73
N PRO A 158 -19.29 6.80 14.87
CA PRO A 158 -20.31 5.78 15.09
C PRO A 158 -20.27 4.68 14.01
N ALA A 159 -20.61 3.45 14.39
CA ALA A 159 -20.63 2.26 13.53
C ALA A 159 -19.27 1.74 13.02
N CYS A 160 -18.14 2.28 13.51
CA CYS A 160 -16.85 1.61 13.32
C CYS A 160 -16.71 0.38 14.24
N LEU A 161 -15.77 -0.50 13.91
CA LEU A 161 -15.32 -1.57 14.80
C LEU A 161 -14.03 -1.14 15.49
N PHE A 162 -13.81 -1.57 16.73
CA PHE A 162 -12.53 -1.32 17.39
C PHE A 162 -12.13 -2.40 18.39
N ASN A 163 -10.83 -2.47 18.70
CA ASN A 163 -10.30 -3.29 19.78
C ASN A 163 -9.03 -2.66 20.36
N ILE A 164 -8.72 -2.97 21.61
CA ILE A 164 -7.50 -2.53 22.30
C ILE A 164 -6.72 -3.78 22.71
N ILE A 165 -5.43 -3.80 22.41
CA ILE A 165 -4.55 -4.93 22.70
C ILE A 165 -3.34 -4.38 23.46
N GLY A 166 -3.22 -4.73 24.73
CA GLY A 166 -2.01 -4.47 25.51
C GLY A 166 -0.98 -5.56 25.24
N PHE A 167 0.30 -5.21 25.04
CA PHE A 167 1.36 -6.18 24.82
C PHE A 167 2.64 -5.85 25.59
N GLY A 168 3.38 -6.90 25.91
CA GLY A 168 4.73 -6.86 26.46
C GLY A 168 5.42 -8.18 26.11
N SER A 169 5.86 -8.96 27.09
CA SER A 169 6.31 -10.35 26.88
C SER A 169 5.16 -11.25 26.38
N THR A 170 3.94 -11.01 26.88
CA THR A 170 2.69 -11.62 26.42
C THR A 170 1.77 -10.54 25.83
N PHE A 171 0.54 -10.86 25.46
CA PHE A 171 -0.45 -9.85 25.05
C PHE A 171 -1.83 -10.18 25.65
N LYS A 172 -2.66 -9.14 25.80
CA LYS A 172 -4.04 -9.25 26.26
C LYS A 172 -4.93 -8.38 25.37
N THR A 173 -6.01 -8.95 24.87
CA THR A 173 -7.02 -8.22 24.12
C THR A 173 -8.12 -7.74 25.06
N LEU A 174 -8.69 -6.56 24.78
CA LEU A 174 -9.86 -6.05 25.49
C LEU A 174 -11.09 -6.90 25.14
N PHE A 175 -11.29 -7.13 23.84
CA PHE A 175 -12.36 -7.96 23.32
C PHE A 175 -11.80 -9.20 22.60
N PRO A 176 -12.51 -10.35 22.62
CA PRO A 176 -12.12 -11.54 21.84
C PRO A 176 -12.13 -11.31 20.32
N ALA A 177 -12.95 -10.36 19.85
CA ALA A 177 -13.00 -9.87 18.48
C ALA A 177 -13.37 -8.38 18.53
N SER A 178 -13.06 -7.61 17.48
CA SER A 178 -13.39 -6.18 17.43
C SER A 178 -14.90 -5.97 17.60
N GLN A 179 -15.26 -4.98 18.40
CA GLN A 179 -16.64 -4.67 18.76
C GLN A 179 -17.11 -3.39 18.06
N ILE A 180 -18.42 -3.30 17.83
CA ILE A 180 -19.05 -2.09 17.30
C ILE A 180 -18.87 -0.96 18.32
N TYR A 181 -18.46 0.20 17.85
CA TYR A 181 -18.40 1.41 18.64
C TYR A 181 -19.81 1.87 19.05
N CYS A 182 -20.07 1.76 20.34
CA CYS A 182 -21.26 2.25 21.04
C CYS A 182 -20.90 2.67 22.48
N GLU A 183 -21.80 3.38 23.17
CA GLU A 183 -21.59 3.87 24.54
C GLU A 183 -21.16 2.77 25.53
N GLU A 184 -21.75 1.57 25.42
CA GLU A 184 -21.43 0.44 26.29
C GLU A 184 -19.98 -0.06 26.08
N SER A 185 -19.61 -0.31 24.82
CA SER A 185 -18.26 -0.75 24.46
C SER A 185 -17.20 0.31 24.79
N LEU A 186 -17.55 1.60 24.64
CA LEU A 186 -16.71 2.73 24.97
C LEU A 186 -16.47 2.81 26.48
N ALA A 187 -17.51 2.65 27.30
CA ALA A 187 -17.38 2.64 28.76
C ALA A 187 -16.44 1.52 29.23
N ILE A 188 -16.61 0.30 28.70
CA ILE A 188 -15.72 -0.84 28.98
C ILE A 188 -14.28 -0.52 28.58
N ALA A 189 -14.09 0.07 27.39
CA ALA A 189 -12.77 0.44 26.90
C ALA A 189 -12.10 1.50 27.79
N CYS A 190 -12.81 2.60 28.11
CA CYS A 190 -12.29 3.66 28.98
C CYS A 190 -11.92 3.14 30.37
N GLU A 191 -12.72 2.24 30.94
CA GLU A 191 -12.40 1.61 32.22
C GLU A 191 -11.13 0.75 32.12
N SER A 192 -11.01 -0.07 31.09
CA SER A 192 -9.81 -0.89 30.87
C SER A 192 -8.56 -0.02 30.66
N VAL A 193 -8.66 1.07 29.90
CA VAL A 193 -7.58 2.04 29.70
C VAL A 193 -7.20 2.68 31.04
N GLY A 194 -8.18 3.08 31.87
CA GLY A 194 -7.95 3.62 33.21
C GLY A 194 -7.15 2.68 34.12
N ARG A 195 -7.33 1.35 33.96
CA ARG A 195 -6.61 0.32 34.72
C ARG A 195 -5.29 -0.13 34.10
N MET A 196 -4.95 0.32 32.90
CA MET A 196 -3.75 -0.10 32.18
C MET A 196 -2.47 0.26 32.92
N ARG A 197 -1.50 -0.67 32.91
CA ARG A 197 -0.19 -0.57 33.59
C ARG A 197 0.91 -1.13 32.70
N ALA A 198 2.13 -0.63 32.92
CA ALA A 198 3.35 -1.09 32.26
C ALA A 198 3.97 -2.30 32.99
N ASP A 199 3.19 -3.36 33.16
CA ASP A 199 3.53 -4.54 33.97
C ASP A 199 3.69 -5.84 33.15
N MET A 200 3.69 -5.75 31.81
CA MET A 200 3.74 -6.91 30.92
C MET A 200 5.16 -7.39 30.59
N GLY A 201 6.18 -6.90 31.30
CA GLY A 201 7.56 -7.38 31.16
C GLY A 201 8.33 -6.76 29.99
N GLY A 202 8.84 -7.60 29.08
CA GLY A 202 9.60 -7.19 27.89
C GLY A 202 8.71 -6.72 26.74
N THR A 203 9.25 -6.69 25.51
CA THR A 203 8.52 -6.15 24.34
C THR A 203 8.51 -7.15 23.18
N ASN A 204 7.37 -7.83 22.98
CA ASN A 204 7.17 -8.84 21.94
C ASN A 204 5.91 -8.55 21.09
N ILE A 205 6.09 -7.71 20.08
CA ILE A 205 5.03 -7.34 19.14
C ILE A 205 4.63 -8.48 18.17
N LEU A 206 5.46 -9.51 18.01
CA LEU A 206 5.22 -10.58 17.04
C LEU A 206 3.96 -11.39 17.36
N SER A 207 3.76 -11.73 18.64
CA SER A 207 2.62 -12.52 19.11
C SER A 207 1.27 -11.83 18.85
N PRO A 208 1.04 -10.57 19.26
CA PRO A 208 -0.22 -9.89 18.96
C PRO A 208 -0.43 -9.69 17.46
N LEU A 209 0.62 -9.41 16.67
CA LEU A 209 0.47 -9.29 15.21
C LEU A 209 -0.01 -10.60 14.56
N LYS A 210 0.55 -11.75 14.96
CA LYS A 210 0.06 -13.06 14.49
C LYS A 210 -1.40 -13.30 14.86
N TRP A 211 -1.82 -12.85 16.03
CA TRP A 211 -3.21 -12.96 16.47
C TRP A 211 -4.13 -12.06 15.62
N ILE A 212 -3.74 -10.80 15.39
CA ILE A 212 -4.49 -9.83 14.57
C ILE A 212 -4.69 -10.35 13.14
N ILE A 213 -3.63 -10.87 12.51
CA ILE A 213 -3.70 -11.38 11.12
C ILE A 213 -4.67 -12.57 10.99
N ARG A 214 -4.89 -13.34 12.07
CA ARG A 214 -5.85 -14.45 12.09
C ARG A 214 -7.29 -14.02 12.34
N GLN A 215 -7.52 -12.78 12.78
CA GLN A 215 -8.88 -12.27 12.97
C GLN A 215 -9.58 -12.10 11.62
N PRO A 216 -10.91 -12.38 11.56
CA PRO A 216 -11.68 -12.22 10.33
C PRO A 216 -11.55 -10.78 9.80
N ILE A 217 -11.52 -10.64 8.48
CA ILE A 217 -11.55 -9.33 7.83
C ILE A 217 -13.01 -8.98 7.56
N HIS A 218 -13.45 -7.85 8.08
CA HIS A 218 -14.82 -7.36 7.92
C HIS A 218 -14.96 -6.62 6.60
N ARG A 219 -15.82 -7.11 5.70
CA ARG A 219 -16.08 -6.44 4.41
C ARG A 219 -16.64 -5.04 4.67
N GLY A 220 -16.16 -4.06 3.90
CA GLY A 220 -16.52 -2.65 4.09
C GLY A 220 -15.86 -1.97 5.30
N HIS A 221 -15.08 -2.71 6.10
CA HIS A 221 -14.34 -2.17 7.26
C HIS A 221 -12.84 -2.37 7.08
N PRO A 222 -12.13 -1.49 6.34
CA PRO A 222 -10.67 -1.52 6.31
C PRO A 222 -10.10 -1.51 7.73
N ARG A 223 -9.15 -2.42 7.98
CA ARG A 223 -8.48 -2.55 9.28
C ARG A 223 -7.31 -1.58 9.37
N LEU A 224 -7.34 -0.68 10.34
CA LEU A 224 -6.25 0.22 10.69
C LEU A 224 -5.65 -0.21 12.03
N LEU A 225 -4.34 -0.48 12.03
CA LEU A 225 -3.59 -0.85 13.22
C LEU A 225 -2.74 0.33 13.69
N PHE A 226 -2.99 0.79 14.92
CA PHE A 226 -2.22 1.86 15.56
C PHE A 226 -1.31 1.25 16.63
N LEU A 227 0.00 1.39 16.44
CA LEU A 227 1.00 0.95 17.41
C LEU A 227 1.45 2.13 18.27
N LEU A 228 1.29 2.01 19.59
CA LEU A 228 1.79 3.00 20.56
C LEU A 228 2.87 2.34 21.42
N THR A 229 4.11 2.79 21.27
CA THR A 229 5.31 2.25 21.93
C THR A 229 6.35 3.37 22.08
N ASP A 230 7.34 3.18 22.96
CA ASP A 230 8.51 4.05 23.10
C ASP A 230 9.69 3.65 22.19
N GLY A 231 9.51 2.60 21.37
CA GLY A 231 10.43 2.23 20.28
C GLY A 231 11.31 1.01 20.54
N ALA A 232 11.19 0.34 21.69
CA ALA A 232 11.97 -0.85 21.99
C ALA A 232 11.37 -2.12 21.33
N VAL A 233 11.87 -2.56 20.18
CA VAL A 233 11.43 -3.82 19.52
C VAL A 233 12.53 -4.87 19.52
N SER A 234 12.30 -6.00 20.19
CA SER A 234 13.29 -7.10 20.29
C SER A 234 13.34 -8.04 19.07
N ASN A 235 12.28 -8.07 18.25
CA ASN A 235 12.06 -9.12 17.23
C ASN A 235 11.89 -8.57 15.79
N THR A 236 12.52 -7.45 15.47
CA THR A 236 12.29 -6.68 14.22
C THR A 236 12.35 -7.54 12.95
N GLY A 237 13.35 -8.42 12.80
CA GLY A 237 13.49 -9.25 11.60
C GLY A 237 12.28 -10.17 11.35
N LYS A 238 11.82 -10.89 12.38
CA LYS A 238 10.66 -11.80 12.30
C LYS A 238 9.36 -11.04 12.06
N VAL A 239 9.24 -9.83 12.60
CA VAL A 239 8.07 -8.96 12.40
C VAL A 239 8.01 -8.48 10.96
N LEU A 240 9.13 -8.02 10.39
CA LEU A 240 9.20 -7.60 9.00
C LEU A 240 8.92 -8.75 8.03
N GLU A 241 9.43 -9.95 8.33
CA GLU A 241 9.13 -11.16 7.55
C GLU A 241 7.63 -11.49 7.56
N LEU A 242 7.00 -11.48 8.74
CA LEU A 242 5.56 -11.72 8.87
C LEU A 242 4.75 -10.70 8.04
N LEU A 243 5.06 -9.40 8.18
CA LEU A 243 4.34 -8.36 7.44
C LEU A 243 4.55 -8.46 5.93
N ARG A 244 5.77 -8.82 5.48
CA ARG A 244 6.04 -9.05 4.04
C ARG A 244 5.23 -10.22 3.49
N ASN A 245 5.14 -11.32 4.22
CA ASN A 245 4.36 -12.50 3.82
C ASN A 245 2.86 -12.21 3.72
N HIS A 246 2.37 -11.22 4.46
CA HIS A 246 0.96 -10.81 4.44
C HIS A 246 0.67 -9.53 3.64
N SER A 247 1.68 -8.92 3.01
CA SER A 247 1.58 -7.65 2.28
C SER A 247 0.57 -7.64 1.11
N CYS A 248 0.21 -8.81 0.58
CA CYS A 248 -0.82 -8.94 -0.45
C CYS A 248 -2.25 -8.95 0.13
N SER A 249 -2.39 -9.24 1.42
CA SER A 249 -3.67 -9.35 2.15
C SER A 249 -3.90 -8.23 3.16
N THR A 250 -2.87 -7.44 3.47
CA THR A 250 -2.92 -6.29 4.39
C THR A 250 -2.37 -5.08 3.64
N ARG A 251 -3.21 -4.07 3.43
CA ARG A 251 -2.84 -2.81 2.77
C ARG A 251 -2.69 -1.70 3.79
#